data_AF-A0A127VCJ2-F1
#
_entry.id   AF-A0A127VCJ2-F1
#
_cell.length_a   1.000
_cell.length_b   1.000
_cell.length_c   1.000
_cell.angle_alpha   90.00
_cell.angle_beta   90.00
_cell.angle_gamma   90.00
#
_symmetry.space_group_name_H-M   'P 1'
#
loop_
_entity.id
_entity.type
_entity.pdbx_description
1 polymer ?
#
loop_
_entity_poly.entity_id
_entity_poly.type
_entity_poly.pdbx_seq_one_letter_code
_entity_poly.pdbx_strand_id
1 'polypeptide(L)'
;MSLFNDLFKAGIIKEQEVVELNKALEHSTSEPNEVLEVLCRFYQEKILADKHNTGTIWTNSLPQEDHKDYFPDEPMFLKFVEILYRNEVISEIAYQKIKRVPLKGDQFSYCSVLHLSIEFMSFSRFFSLEEQLAFAELLSAESSNGSGRLINEQEKEKLFFDIKAGKLKTNLDFFSYCHGCRFIELSAYKNKEQDLLKNLVKILNELIDDAFSILEITTYKEDFKGARDDCNKQRTVIIDTGNRKHQYCSIFFENETRTEYNPKIFMYDILRFVNQMLADFNRSYRLTGISNNLHEQLFQDSKSPFAICRFREENNNVLDFYDMQQRFLIHTFSPLLYKSPLSYTHIQYAFYHIKKCGLLFHLGDEQLDTIMSDVYKNTYSNIRDLFDVFPDMTAFASHMINAGQKPYRDFLLALNHISHGVLNFTEISDGIPGQFNFGTAATFKISFKCNGNYHELDYDLIGKEFNDKIIYYLINEIIQKQYNEYQLIQLANNSHQYNAYLFVTKQQREYLESMKIIEIDHPGFHGSFISNDL
;
A
#
# COMPACT_ATOMS: atom_id res chain seq x y z
N MET A 1 40.34 15.07 17.03
CA MET A 1 40.04 15.29 15.59
C MET A 1 40.26 16.76 15.26
N SER A 2 40.95 17.07 14.16
CA SER A 2 41.17 18.43 13.63
C SER A 2 39.97 19.02 12.88
N LEU A 3 38.97 18.19 12.54
CA LEU A 3 37.85 18.54 11.66
C LEU A 3 37.14 19.85 12.01
N PHE A 4 36.62 19.99 13.23
CA PHE A 4 35.87 21.19 13.61
C PHE A 4 36.76 22.43 13.73
N ASN A 5 38.03 22.25 14.11
CA ASN A 5 39.00 23.33 14.10
C ASN A 5 39.33 23.78 12.67
N ASP A 6 39.39 22.86 11.70
CA ASP A 6 39.60 23.17 10.30
C ASP A 6 38.37 23.84 9.68
N LEU A 7 37.16 23.39 10.01
CA LEU A 7 35.90 24.05 9.62
C LEU A 7 35.79 25.46 10.21
N PHE A 8 36.18 25.66 11.48
CA PHE A 8 36.22 26.97 12.12
C PHE A 8 37.25 27.91 11.47
N LYS A 9 38.49 27.44 11.30
CA LYS A 9 39.55 28.20 10.60
C LYS A 9 39.17 28.54 9.16
N ALA A 10 38.36 27.70 8.52
CA ALA A 10 37.87 27.93 7.18
C ALA A 10 36.74 28.97 7.11
N GLY A 11 36.18 29.40 8.25
CA GLY A 11 35.05 30.32 8.34
C GLY A 11 33.69 29.67 8.10
N ILE A 12 33.61 28.34 8.17
CA ILE A 12 32.40 27.56 7.84
C ILE A 12 31.48 27.43 9.05
N ILE A 13 32.06 27.25 10.24
CA ILE A 13 31.35 27.21 11.53
C ILE A 13 31.91 28.24 12.52
N LYS A 14 31.12 28.62 13.52
CA LYS A 14 31.50 29.54 14.61
C LYS A 14 32.12 28.78 15.78
N GLU A 15 32.82 29.49 16.66
CA GLU A 15 33.48 28.91 17.84
C GLU A 15 32.50 28.19 18.79
N GLN A 16 31.30 28.75 19.01
CA GLN A 16 30.27 28.11 19.84
C GLN A 16 29.76 26.80 19.20
N GLU A 17 29.65 26.76 17.88
CA GLU A 17 29.22 25.58 17.11
C GLU A 17 30.25 24.45 17.19
N VAL A 18 31.55 24.77 17.32
CA VAL A 18 32.61 23.78 17.57
C VAL A 18 32.37 23.05 18.90
N VAL A 19 31.93 23.74 19.95
CA VAL A 19 31.67 23.13 21.26
C VAL A 19 30.45 22.21 21.20
N GLU A 20 29.38 22.65 20.54
CA GLU A 20 28.16 21.86 20.34
C GLU A 20 28.43 20.58 19.55
N LEU A 21 29.15 20.69 18.44
CA LEU A 21 29.50 19.55 17.58
C LEU A 21 30.45 18.56 18.28
N ASN A 22 31.43 19.04 19.06
CA ASN A 22 32.28 18.16 19.87
C ASN A 22 31.44 17.38 20.89
N LYS A 23 30.51 18.04 21.58
CA LYS A 23 29.62 17.38 22.54
C LYS A 23 28.70 16.36 21.89
N ALA A 24 28.22 16.62 20.68
CA ALA A 24 27.40 15.66 19.92
C ALA A 24 28.19 14.40 19.51
N LEU A 25 29.51 14.53 19.29
CA LEU A 25 30.39 13.39 18.97
C LEU A 25 30.97 12.66 20.19
N GLU A 26 30.93 13.21 21.40
CA GLU A 26 31.40 12.53 22.62
C GLU A 26 30.66 11.21 22.91
N HIS A 27 29.46 11.03 22.31
CA HIS A 27 28.63 9.84 22.43
C HIS A 27 28.63 8.94 21.16
N SER A 28 29.40 9.31 20.14
CA SER A 28 29.45 8.65 18.84
C SER A 28 30.70 7.77 18.73
N THR A 29 30.61 6.65 18.03
CA THR A 29 31.79 5.88 17.64
C THR A 29 32.59 6.72 16.63
N SER A 30 33.92 6.58 16.59
CA SER A 30 34.76 7.38 15.68
C SER A 30 34.60 6.99 14.18
N GLU A 31 33.46 6.43 13.79
CA GLU A 31 33.18 6.02 12.42
C GLU A 31 32.82 7.23 11.53
N PRO A 32 33.39 7.34 10.32
CA PRO A 32 33.16 8.47 9.40
C PRO A 32 31.68 8.76 9.08
N ASN A 33 30.84 7.72 8.99
CA ASN A 33 29.41 7.88 8.70
C ASN A 33 28.65 8.56 9.85
N GLU A 34 28.97 8.24 11.10
CA GLU A 34 28.33 8.89 12.25
C GLU A 34 28.70 10.37 12.33
N VAL A 35 29.97 10.71 12.00
CA VAL A 35 30.43 12.10 11.90
C VAL A 35 29.67 12.87 10.81
N LEU A 36 29.42 12.25 9.65
CA LEU A 36 28.61 12.84 8.59
C LEU A 36 27.16 13.05 9.03
N GLU A 37 26.55 12.09 9.70
CA GLU A 37 25.18 12.20 10.19
C GLU A 37 25.03 13.32 11.22
N VAL A 38 25.97 13.44 12.16
CA VAL A 38 25.97 14.51 13.17
C VAL A 38 26.09 15.88 12.52
N LEU A 39 27.02 16.03 11.56
CA LEU A 39 27.13 17.26 10.77
C LEU A 39 25.84 17.54 9.99
N CYS A 40 25.23 16.52 9.38
CA CYS A 40 24.01 16.67 8.59
C CYS A 40 22.85 17.18 9.46
N ARG A 41 22.63 16.56 10.64
CA ARG A 41 21.60 16.99 11.60
C ARG A 41 21.85 18.41 12.10
N PHE A 42 23.10 18.74 12.44
CA PHE A 42 23.47 20.09 12.86
C PHE A 42 23.10 21.16 11.81
N TYR A 43 23.44 20.94 10.54
CA TYR A 43 23.08 21.88 9.48
C TYR A 43 21.57 21.91 9.19
N GLN A 44 20.87 20.78 9.30
CA GLN A 44 19.41 20.73 9.19
C GLN A 44 18.74 21.57 10.29
N GLU A 45 19.16 21.40 11.54
CA GLU A 45 18.65 22.15 12.69
C GLU A 45 18.91 23.66 12.55
N LYS A 46 20.11 24.03 12.08
CA LYS A 46 20.46 25.43 11.80
C LYS A 46 19.56 26.05 10.71
N ILE A 47 19.30 25.32 9.63
CA ILE A 47 18.40 25.75 8.55
C ILE A 47 16.96 25.89 9.04
N LEU A 48 16.50 25.00 9.93
CA LEU A 48 15.15 25.02 10.52
C LEU A 48 15.00 26.14 11.55
N ALA A 49 16.02 26.40 12.37
CA ALA A 49 16.02 27.47 13.37
C ALA A 49 15.98 28.87 12.74
N ASP A 50 16.58 29.03 11.56
CA ASP A 50 16.56 30.27 10.79
C ASP A 50 15.23 30.54 10.06
N LYS A 51 14.26 29.61 10.08
CA LYS A 51 12.96 29.76 9.40
C LYS A 51 11.77 29.45 10.30
N HIS A 52 10.89 30.43 10.52
CA HIS A 52 9.53 30.25 11.07
C HIS A 52 8.56 29.44 10.18
N ASN A 53 9.05 28.55 9.30
CA ASN A 53 8.22 27.72 8.42
C ASN A 53 8.56 26.24 8.59
N THR A 54 7.66 25.53 9.27
CA THR A 54 7.56 24.07 9.37
C THR A 54 7.17 23.47 8.02
N GLY A 55 8.09 23.45 7.07
CA GLY A 55 7.98 22.72 5.81
C GLY A 55 9.12 21.71 5.71
N THR A 56 8.79 20.47 5.38
CA THR A 56 9.75 19.37 5.14
C THR A 56 10.90 19.86 4.26
N ILE A 57 12.14 19.73 4.74
CA ILE A 57 13.36 19.95 3.93
C ILE A 57 13.40 18.83 2.89
N TRP A 58 12.63 18.98 1.81
CA TRP A 58 12.93 18.31 0.56
C TRP A 58 14.04 19.12 -0.07
N THR A 59 15.19 18.49 -0.30
CA THR A 59 16.25 19.00 -1.18
C THR A 59 15.71 19.06 -2.61
N ASN A 60 14.77 19.96 -2.89
CA ASN A 60 14.40 20.36 -4.24
C ASN A 60 15.51 21.29 -4.75
N SER A 61 16.67 20.71 -5.04
CA SER A 61 17.66 21.32 -5.93
C SER A 61 17.15 21.18 -7.36
N LEU A 62 16.07 21.91 -7.68
CA LEU A 62 15.62 22.11 -9.06
C LEU A 62 16.82 22.64 -9.88
N PRO A 63 17.14 22.02 -11.03
CA PRO A 63 18.02 22.64 -12.00
C PRO A 63 17.17 23.66 -12.77
N GLN A 64 17.45 24.97 -12.67
CA GLN A 64 16.93 25.89 -13.68
C GLN A 64 17.90 27.02 -14.04
N GLU A 65 18.14 27.05 -15.36
CA GLU A 65 18.03 28.20 -16.27
C GLU A 65 18.48 29.57 -15.76
N ASP A 66 19.56 30.04 -16.39
CA ASP A 66 19.83 31.45 -16.70
C ASP A 66 19.62 32.47 -15.57
N HIS A 67 20.41 32.35 -14.52
CA HIS A 67 20.87 33.52 -13.77
C HIS A 67 22.39 33.64 -13.92
N LYS A 68 22.80 34.25 -15.03
CA LYS A 68 24.06 34.99 -15.08
C LYS A 68 23.89 36.16 -14.13
N ASP A 69 24.36 36.04 -12.90
CA ASP A 69 25.00 37.14 -12.18
C ASP A 69 25.57 36.64 -10.84
N TYR A 70 26.87 36.93 -10.66
CA TYR A 70 27.65 36.87 -9.43
C TYR A 70 27.97 35.49 -8.79
N PHE A 71 29.21 35.02 -8.98
CA PHE A 71 29.90 34.18 -8.00
C PHE A 71 31.34 34.71 -7.82
N PRO A 72 31.73 35.21 -6.64
CA PRO A 72 33.12 35.52 -6.32
C PRO A 72 33.80 34.27 -5.74
N ASP A 73 35.03 34.01 -6.19
CA ASP A 73 36.00 33.05 -5.64
C ASP A 73 35.51 31.59 -5.48
N GLU A 74 36.45 30.66 -5.29
CA GLU A 74 36.19 29.23 -5.24
C GLU A 74 34.98 28.90 -4.34
N PRO A 75 33.92 28.23 -4.86
CA PRO A 75 32.68 28.05 -4.11
C PRO A 75 32.96 27.46 -2.71
N MET A 76 32.51 28.11 -1.63
CA MET A 76 32.80 27.67 -0.25
C MET A 76 32.44 26.20 0.02
N PHE A 77 31.56 25.58 -0.77
CA PHE A 77 31.28 24.15 -0.69
C PHE A 77 32.48 23.27 -1.11
N LEU A 78 33.32 23.68 -2.07
CA LEU A 78 34.50 22.91 -2.48
C LEU A 78 35.52 22.83 -1.33
N LYS A 79 35.73 23.96 -0.65
CA LYS A 79 36.56 24.01 0.56
C LYS A 79 36.01 23.13 1.67
N PHE A 80 34.67 23.09 1.84
CA PHE A 80 34.02 22.20 2.79
C PHE A 80 34.25 20.72 2.43
N VAL A 81 34.01 20.33 1.18
CA VAL A 81 34.25 18.98 0.67
C VAL A 81 35.72 18.56 0.83
N GLU A 82 36.67 19.48 0.59
CA GLU A 82 38.10 19.24 0.81
C GLU A 82 38.45 19.01 2.28
N ILE A 83 37.85 19.79 3.21
CA ILE A 83 38.07 19.61 4.65
C ILE A 83 37.53 18.25 5.11
N LEU A 84 36.36 17.83 4.63
CA LEU A 84 35.81 16.51 4.91
C LEU A 84 36.76 15.39 4.44
N TYR A 85 37.32 15.52 3.24
CA TYR A 85 38.25 14.56 2.68
C TYR A 85 39.59 14.51 3.45
N ARG A 86 40.21 15.66 3.72
CA ARG A 86 41.49 15.74 4.46
C ARG A 86 41.40 15.20 5.89
N ASN A 87 40.22 15.25 6.49
CA ASN A 87 39.93 14.71 7.80
C ASN A 87 39.38 13.27 7.74
N GLU A 88 39.48 12.60 6.59
CA GLU A 88 39.08 11.19 6.37
C GLU A 88 37.59 10.92 6.67
N VAL A 89 36.74 11.95 6.63
CA VAL A 89 35.29 11.84 6.86
C VAL A 89 34.59 11.27 5.62
N ILE A 90 35.12 11.57 4.42
CA ILE A 90 34.66 10.99 3.16
C ILE A 90 35.82 10.31 2.43
N SER A 91 35.53 9.24 1.69
CA SER A 91 36.55 8.53 0.89
C SER A 91 37.02 9.35 -0.32
N GLU A 92 38.18 9.02 -0.88
CA GLU A 92 38.69 9.63 -2.13
C GLU A 92 37.66 9.52 -3.27
N ILE A 93 36.98 8.38 -3.39
CA ILE A 93 35.99 8.16 -4.45
C ILE A 93 34.78 9.09 -4.24
N ALA A 94 34.30 9.22 -3.00
CA ALA A 94 33.23 10.14 -2.65
C ALA A 94 33.63 11.60 -2.91
N TYR A 95 34.84 11.99 -2.50
CA TYR A 95 35.41 13.31 -2.76
C TYR A 95 35.41 13.65 -4.27
N GLN A 96 35.94 12.75 -5.10
CA GLN A 96 36.01 12.94 -6.55
C GLN A 96 34.63 13.04 -7.20
N LYS A 97 33.63 12.33 -6.66
CA LYS A 97 32.26 12.33 -7.15
C LYS A 97 31.54 13.63 -6.78
N ILE A 98 31.62 14.03 -5.51
CA ILE A 98 30.83 15.13 -4.94
C ILE A 98 31.35 16.49 -5.40
N LYS A 99 32.68 16.66 -5.54
CA LYS A 99 33.25 17.92 -6.04
C LYS A 99 32.82 18.29 -7.46
N ARG A 100 32.26 17.34 -8.21
CA ARG A 100 31.74 17.53 -9.58
C ARG A 100 30.25 17.85 -9.60
N VAL A 101 29.55 17.78 -8.46
CA VAL A 101 28.13 18.08 -8.37
C VAL A 101 27.94 19.61 -8.40
N PRO A 102 27.08 20.15 -9.28
CA PRO A 102 26.80 21.58 -9.32
C PRO A 102 25.90 21.97 -8.14
N LEU A 103 26.50 22.43 -7.04
CA LEU A 103 25.80 22.96 -5.86
C LEU A 103 25.83 24.49 -5.83
N LYS A 104 24.87 25.10 -5.12
CA LYS A 104 24.84 26.55 -4.91
C LYS A 104 25.95 26.94 -3.90
N GLY A 105 26.22 28.24 -3.77
CA GLY A 105 27.21 28.76 -2.79
C GLY A 105 26.61 29.08 -1.42
N ASP A 106 25.47 28.49 -1.05
CA ASP A 106 24.68 28.85 0.13
C ASP A 106 24.73 27.79 1.24
N GLN A 107 24.14 28.10 2.39
CA GLN A 107 24.09 27.18 3.55
C GLN A 107 23.36 25.86 3.28
N PHE A 108 22.42 25.82 2.32
CA PHE A 108 21.76 24.59 1.89
C PHE A 108 22.74 23.65 1.21
N SER A 109 23.78 24.19 0.60
CA SER A 109 24.76 23.42 -0.16
C SER A 109 25.68 22.59 0.73
N TYR A 110 25.95 23.02 1.97
CA TYR A 110 26.64 22.17 2.96
C TYR A 110 25.78 20.97 3.36
N CYS A 111 24.49 21.19 3.60
CA CYS A 111 23.55 20.10 3.88
C CYS A 111 23.44 19.14 2.67
N SER A 112 23.40 19.67 1.45
CA SER A 112 23.43 18.85 0.23
C SER A 112 24.71 18.05 0.09
N VAL A 113 25.90 18.64 0.32
CA VAL A 113 27.17 17.91 0.33
C VAL A 113 27.11 16.73 1.30
N LEU A 114 26.67 16.96 2.54
CA LEU A 114 26.62 15.92 3.57
C LEU A 114 25.63 14.82 3.20
N HIS A 115 24.42 15.18 2.75
CA HIS A 115 23.40 14.23 2.33
C HIS A 115 23.88 13.36 1.17
N LEU A 116 24.43 13.98 0.12
CA LEU A 116 24.97 13.28 -1.04
C LEU A 116 26.21 12.43 -0.68
N SER A 117 27.01 12.85 0.30
CA SER A 117 28.14 12.05 0.82
C SER A 117 27.65 10.77 1.48
N ILE A 118 26.68 10.90 2.40
CA ILE A 118 26.08 9.77 3.12
C ILE A 118 25.45 8.79 2.13
N GLU A 119 24.69 9.31 1.17
CA GLU A 119 24.05 8.51 0.13
C GLU A 119 25.10 7.76 -0.71
N PHE A 120 26.10 8.46 -1.24
CA PHE A 120 27.10 7.86 -2.11
C PHE A 120 27.97 6.82 -1.39
N MET A 121 28.37 7.10 -0.14
CA MET A 121 29.16 6.17 0.66
C MET A 121 28.35 4.91 1.01
N SER A 122 27.08 5.09 1.40
CA SER A 122 26.14 3.98 1.60
C SER A 122 25.97 3.15 0.33
N PHE A 123 25.71 3.79 -0.80
CA PHE A 123 25.61 3.12 -2.10
C PHE A 123 26.88 2.33 -2.42
N SER A 124 28.05 2.95 -2.31
CA SER A 124 29.34 2.33 -2.63
C SER A 124 29.63 1.10 -1.77
N ARG A 125 29.20 1.11 -0.50
CA ARG A 125 29.30 -0.05 0.40
C ARG A 125 28.45 -1.22 -0.11
N PHE A 126 27.19 -0.97 -0.46
CA PHE A 126 26.28 -2.02 -0.93
C PHE A 126 26.43 -2.34 -2.42
N PHE A 127 27.25 -1.58 -3.15
CA PHE A 127 27.53 -1.79 -4.57
C PHE A 127 28.99 -2.18 -4.81
N SER A 128 29.64 -2.81 -3.82
CA SER A 128 31.01 -3.33 -3.97
C SER A 128 31.06 -4.49 -4.95
N LEU A 129 32.26 -4.83 -5.43
CA LEU A 129 32.46 -5.97 -6.34
C LEU A 129 31.93 -7.28 -5.73
N GLU A 130 32.24 -7.51 -4.46
CA GLU A 130 31.81 -8.70 -3.71
C GLU A 130 30.27 -8.77 -3.63
N GLU A 131 29.64 -7.64 -3.30
CA GLU A 131 28.18 -7.53 -3.21
C GLU A 131 27.49 -7.71 -4.57
N GLN A 132 28.08 -7.15 -5.63
CA GLN A 132 27.57 -7.32 -6.99
C GLN A 132 27.65 -8.79 -7.45
N LEU A 133 28.75 -9.47 -7.17
CA LEU A 133 28.92 -10.89 -7.51
C LEU A 133 27.99 -11.78 -6.67
N ALA A 134 27.81 -11.48 -5.38
CA ALA A 134 26.89 -12.20 -4.52
C ALA A 134 25.44 -12.08 -5.01
N PHE A 135 25.02 -10.89 -5.45
CA PHE A 135 23.70 -10.70 -6.02
C PHE A 135 23.54 -11.39 -7.37
N ALA A 136 24.57 -11.36 -8.22
CA ALA A 136 24.55 -12.09 -9.49
C ALA A 136 24.43 -13.62 -9.30
N GLU A 137 25.07 -14.18 -8.28
CA GLU A 137 24.89 -15.59 -7.89
C GLU A 137 23.43 -15.87 -7.51
N LEU A 138 22.84 -15.02 -6.68
CA LEU A 138 21.44 -15.17 -6.24
C LEU A 138 20.46 -15.20 -7.42
N LEU A 139 20.63 -14.31 -8.41
CA LEU A 139 19.77 -14.28 -9.60
C LEU A 139 19.84 -15.57 -10.42
N SER A 140 20.96 -16.29 -10.33
CA SER A 140 21.19 -17.57 -11.01
C SER A 140 20.81 -18.80 -10.18
N ALA A 141 20.49 -18.61 -8.89
CA ALA A 141 20.23 -19.72 -7.98
C ALA A 141 18.95 -20.48 -8.37
N GLU A 142 19.02 -21.80 -8.34
CA GLU A 142 17.86 -22.68 -8.45
C GLU A 142 17.17 -22.79 -7.09
N SER A 143 15.84 -22.72 -7.07
CA SER A 143 15.10 -23.18 -5.89
C SER A 143 15.22 -24.70 -5.76
N SER A 144 14.87 -25.23 -4.58
CA SER A 144 14.75 -26.67 -4.30
C SER A 144 13.89 -27.45 -5.32
N ASN A 145 13.09 -26.74 -6.11
CA ASN A 145 12.08 -27.28 -7.01
C ASN A 145 12.58 -27.27 -8.47
N GLY A 146 13.82 -26.84 -8.72
CA GLY A 146 14.39 -26.67 -10.07
C GLY A 146 13.78 -25.51 -10.88
N SER A 147 12.93 -24.69 -10.25
CA SER A 147 12.32 -23.50 -10.87
C SER A 147 12.80 -22.23 -10.16
N GLY A 148 12.79 -21.08 -10.83
CA GLY A 148 13.12 -19.80 -10.20
C GLY A 148 14.48 -19.18 -10.55
N ARG A 149 15.27 -19.73 -11.49
CA ARG A 149 16.39 -18.94 -12.02
C ARG A 149 15.84 -17.71 -12.75
N LEU A 150 16.34 -16.52 -12.44
CA LEU A 150 15.98 -15.29 -13.14
C LEU A 150 16.91 -15.02 -14.34
N ILE A 151 18.12 -15.58 -14.30
CA ILE A 151 19.09 -15.55 -15.40
C ILE A 151 19.57 -16.97 -15.72
N ASN A 152 19.83 -17.25 -17.00
CA ASN A 152 20.46 -18.49 -17.45
C ASN A 152 22.00 -18.42 -17.36
N GLU A 153 22.70 -19.52 -17.65
CA GLU A 153 24.17 -19.56 -17.54
C GLU A 153 24.88 -18.56 -18.47
N GLN A 154 24.39 -18.35 -19.70
CA GLN A 154 24.99 -17.38 -20.62
C GLN A 154 24.80 -15.95 -20.13
N GLU A 155 23.61 -15.63 -19.59
CA GLU A 155 23.30 -14.34 -18.97
C GLU A 155 24.14 -14.11 -17.71
N LYS A 156 24.35 -15.17 -16.90
CA LYS A 156 25.23 -15.15 -15.74
C LYS A 156 26.68 -14.86 -16.13
N GLU A 157 27.24 -15.60 -17.09
CA GLU A 157 28.61 -15.37 -17.56
C GLU A 157 28.82 -13.95 -18.06
N LYS A 158 27.85 -13.43 -18.84
CA LYS A 158 27.86 -12.05 -19.31
C LYS A 158 27.78 -11.04 -18.16
N LEU A 159 26.88 -11.26 -17.19
CA LEU A 159 26.74 -10.42 -16.01
C LEU A 159 28.04 -10.37 -15.21
N PHE A 160 28.68 -11.51 -14.98
CA PHE A 160 29.96 -11.59 -14.27
C PHE A 160 31.08 -10.83 -14.99
N PHE A 161 31.13 -10.96 -16.32
CA PHE A 161 32.07 -10.20 -17.14
C PHE A 161 31.82 -8.69 -17.02
N ASP A 162 30.56 -8.27 -17.15
CA ASP A 162 30.17 -6.85 -17.10
C ASP A 162 30.36 -6.22 -15.71
N ILE A 163 30.18 -6.99 -14.63
CA ILE A 163 30.52 -6.60 -13.24
C ILE A 163 32.03 -6.35 -13.13
N LYS A 164 32.88 -7.29 -13.55
CA LYS A 164 34.34 -7.15 -13.49
C LYS A 164 34.86 -6.02 -14.38
N ALA A 165 34.17 -5.73 -15.47
CA ALA A 165 34.46 -4.62 -16.37
C ALA A 165 33.90 -3.26 -15.87
N GLY A 166 33.18 -3.24 -14.73
CA GLY A 166 32.62 -2.01 -14.15
C GLY A 166 31.52 -1.37 -14.99
N LYS A 167 30.75 -2.16 -15.75
CA LYS A 167 29.69 -1.64 -16.63
C LYS A 167 28.38 -1.36 -15.92
N LEU A 168 28.11 -2.04 -14.80
CA LEU A 168 26.91 -1.80 -14.00
C LEU A 168 27.09 -0.49 -13.21
N LYS A 169 26.09 0.38 -13.30
CA LYS A 169 26.05 1.70 -12.66
C LYS A 169 25.14 1.72 -11.43
N THR A 170 24.09 0.89 -11.41
CA THR A 170 23.10 0.85 -10.32
C THR A 170 22.62 -0.58 -10.01
N ASN A 171 22.02 -0.77 -8.83
CA ASN A 171 21.37 -2.04 -8.47
C ASN A 171 20.21 -2.41 -9.41
N LEU A 172 19.64 -1.46 -10.14
CA LEU A 172 18.57 -1.72 -11.08
C LEU A 172 19.08 -2.41 -12.37
N ASP A 173 20.36 -2.20 -12.72
CA ASP A 173 20.94 -2.68 -13.98
C ASP A 173 21.00 -4.22 -14.05
N PHE A 174 21.07 -4.88 -12.90
CA PHE A 174 21.01 -6.34 -12.79
C PHE A 174 19.77 -6.94 -13.44
N PHE A 175 18.62 -6.27 -13.31
CA PHE A 175 17.36 -6.75 -13.85
C PHE A 175 17.33 -6.70 -15.39
N SER A 176 18.26 -6.01 -16.04
CA SER A 176 18.38 -6.04 -17.51
C SER A 176 18.88 -7.38 -18.07
N TYR A 177 19.48 -8.21 -17.21
CA TYR A 177 19.91 -9.57 -17.56
C TYR A 177 18.80 -10.60 -17.32
N CYS A 178 17.75 -10.24 -16.57
CA CYS A 178 16.67 -11.17 -16.22
C CYS A 178 15.66 -11.34 -17.36
N HIS A 179 15.44 -12.59 -17.79
CA HIS A 179 14.52 -12.91 -18.89
C HIS A 179 13.08 -12.41 -18.64
N GLY A 180 12.65 -12.37 -17.37
CA GLY A 180 11.32 -11.93 -16.93
C GLY A 180 11.20 -10.44 -16.63
N CYS A 181 12.14 -9.59 -17.03
CA CYS A 181 12.10 -8.16 -16.74
C CYS A 181 12.03 -7.30 -18.02
N ARG A 182 11.28 -6.20 -17.96
CA ARG A 182 11.18 -5.18 -19.01
C ARG A 182 11.26 -3.79 -18.43
N PHE A 183 11.86 -2.87 -19.17
CA PHE A 183 12.14 -1.51 -18.69
C PHE A 183 11.28 -0.48 -19.41
N ILE A 184 10.87 0.54 -18.66
CA ILE A 184 10.13 1.70 -19.16
C ILE A 184 10.82 2.96 -18.67
N GLU A 185 11.16 3.85 -19.59
CA GLU A 185 11.64 5.20 -19.25
C GLU A 185 10.44 6.12 -19.01
N LEU A 186 10.03 6.29 -17.74
CA LEU A 186 8.79 7.03 -17.42
C LEU A 186 8.86 8.52 -17.80
N SER A 187 10.05 9.12 -17.81
CA SER A 187 10.29 10.50 -18.24
C SER A 187 9.88 10.76 -19.69
N ALA A 188 9.98 9.76 -20.57
CA ALA A 188 9.59 9.86 -21.98
C ALA A 188 8.07 10.02 -22.17
N TYR A 189 7.27 9.70 -21.15
CA TYR A 189 5.81 9.70 -21.18
C TYR A 189 5.15 10.84 -20.40
N LYS A 190 5.90 11.88 -20.02
CA LYS A 190 5.32 13.07 -19.38
C LYS A 190 4.24 13.66 -20.29
N ASN A 191 3.00 13.72 -19.78
CA ASN A 191 1.79 14.14 -20.51
C ASN A 191 1.40 13.28 -21.73
N LYS A 192 1.92 12.05 -21.85
CA LYS A 192 1.61 11.10 -22.93
C LYS A 192 1.06 9.78 -22.38
N GLU A 193 0.03 9.87 -21.54
CA GLU A 193 -0.58 8.72 -20.86
C GLU A 193 -1.02 7.62 -21.85
N GLN A 194 -1.63 7.99 -22.98
CA GLN A 194 -2.09 7.04 -23.99
C GLN A 194 -0.94 6.26 -24.65
N ASP A 195 0.20 6.90 -24.88
CA ASP A 195 1.38 6.22 -25.44
C ASP A 195 2.00 5.28 -24.41
N LEU A 196 1.97 5.66 -23.12
CA LEU A 196 2.39 4.79 -22.03
C LEU A 196 1.50 3.55 -21.95
N LEU A 197 0.18 3.72 -21.98
CA LEU A 197 -0.79 2.62 -21.93
C LEU A 197 -0.59 1.63 -23.09
N LYS A 198 -0.38 2.12 -24.31
CA LYS A 198 -0.06 1.26 -25.47
C LYS A 198 1.23 0.49 -25.29
N ASN A 199 2.28 1.13 -24.78
CA ASN A 199 3.55 0.45 -24.50
C ASN A 199 3.39 -0.60 -23.39
N LEU A 200 2.56 -0.30 -22.38
CA LEU A 200 2.26 -1.24 -21.30
C LEU A 200 1.53 -2.48 -21.77
N VAL A 201 0.54 -2.34 -22.66
CA VAL A 201 -0.13 -3.50 -23.26
C VAL A 201 0.89 -4.47 -23.85
N LYS A 202 1.87 -3.95 -24.61
CA LYS A 202 2.94 -4.76 -25.19
C LYS A 202 3.78 -5.46 -24.11
N ILE A 203 4.29 -4.69 -23.14
CA ILE A 203 5.18 -5.21 -22.09
C ILE A 203 4.46 -6.24 -21.22
N LEU A 204 3.23 -5.97 -20.81
CA LEU A 204 2.44 -6.86 -19.97
C LEU A 204 2.14 -8.17 -20.72
N ASN A 205 1.75 -8.12 -22.00
CA ASN A 205 1.53 -9.33 -22.79
C ASN A 205 2.80 -10.18 -22.93
N GLU A 206 3.98 -9.58 -23.03
CA GLU A 206 5.25 -10.32 -23.03
C GLU A 206 5.53 -11.02 -21.69
N LEU A 207 5.04 -10.48 -20.57
CA LEU A 207 5.29 -11.00 -19.22
C LEU A 207 4.20 -11.96 -18.71
N ILE A 208 2.97 -11.86 -19.22
CA ILE A 208 1.79 -12.61 -18.77
C ILE A 208 1.74 -14.06 -19.31
N ASP A 209 2.67 -14.47 -20.19
CA ASP A 209 2.98 -15.87 -20.51
C ASP A 209 1.73 -16.78 -20.62
N ASP A 210 0.88 -16.45 -21.59
CA ASP A 210 -0.37 -17.14 -21.95
C ASP A 210 -1.46 -17.22 -20.85
N ALA A 211 -1.39 -16.43 -19.77
CA ALA A 211 -2.51 -16.34 -18.82
C ALA A 211 -3.76 -15.74 -19.44
N PHE A 212 -3.58 -14.60 -20.09
CA PHE A 212 -4.57 -13.88 -20.87
C PHE A 212 -3.83 -12.89 -21.77
N SER A 213 -4.50 -12.43 -22.82
CA SER A 213 -3.98 -11.35 -23.67
C SER A 213 -4.72 -10.08 -23.36
N ILE A 214 -4.00 -8.98 -23.18
CA ILE A 214 -4.55 -7.63 -23.08
C ILE A 214 -4.60 -7.05 -24.49
N LEU A 215 -5.78 -6.70 -24.98
CA LEU A 215 -5.95 -5.97 -26.24
C LEU A 215 -5.73 -4.47 -26.04
N GLU A 216 -6.30 -3.93 -24.97
CA GLU A 216 -6.29 -2.50 -24.70
C GLU A 216 -6.35 -2.21 -23.20
N ILE A 217 -5.67 -1.14 -22.78
CA ILE A 217 -5.86 -0.52 -21.47
C ILE A 217 -6.37 0.90 -21.70
N THR A 218 -7.53 1.23 -21.15
CA THR A 218 -8.09 2.58 -21.19
C THR A 218 -8.26 3.14 -19.79
N THR A 219 -8.24 4.46 -19.69
CA THR A 219 -8.48 5.16 -18.43
C THR A 219 -9.42 6.33 -18.63
N TYR A 220 -10.20 6.61 -17.59
CA TYR A 220 -10.94 7.85 -17.48
C TYR A 220 -10.93 8.34 -16.03
N LYS A 221 -11.11 9.64 -15.86
CA LYS A 221 -11.23 10.29 -14.55
C LYS A 221 -12.66 10.75 -14.34
N GLU A 222 -13.17 10.60 -13.13
CA GLU A 222 -14.49 11.06 -12.73
C GLU A 222 -14.47 11.62 -11.30
N ASP A 223 -15.49 12.41 -10.95
CA ASP A 223 -15.65 12.93 -9.60
C ASP A 223 -16.17 11.82 -8.68
N PHE A 224 -15.47 11.56 -7.57
CA PHE A 224 -15.87 10.51 -6.64
C PHE A 224 -17.01 10.99 -5.73
N LYS A 225 -18.22 10.47 -5.94
CA LYS A 225 -19.40 10.76 -5.10
C LYS A 225 -19.40 9.88 -3.84
N GLY A 226 -18.69 10.28 -2.79
CA GLY A 226 -18.76 9.55 -1.52
C GLY A 226 -17.70 9.87 -0.47
N ALA A 227 -16.72 10.71 -0.77
CA ALA A 227 -15.69 11.08 0.20
C ALA A 227 -15.87 12.51 0.73
N ARG A 228 -15.14 12.84 1.80
CA ARG A 228 -14.99 14.21 2.32
C ARG A 228 -14.53 15.15 1.18
N ASP A 229 -14.81 16.45 1.31
CA ASP A 229 -14.53 17.49 0.30
C ASP A 229 -13.06 17.57 -0.17
N ASP A 230 -12.13 16.88 0.51
CA ASP A 230 -10.71 16.77 0.17
C ASP A 230 -10.35 15.59 -0.77
N CYS A 231 -11.27 14.65 -1.02
CA CYS A 231 -11.09 13.48 -1.88
C CYS A 231 -11.98 13.60 -3.13
N ASN A 232 -11.51 14.31 -4.15
CA ASN A 232 -12.36 14.78 -5.25
C ASN A 232 -12.33 13.95 -6.55
N LYS A 233 -11.42 12.97 -6.72
CA LYS A 233 -11.27 12.25 -8.00
C LYS A 233 -11.13 10.73 -7.87
N GLN A 234 -11.71 10.05 -8.85
CA GLN A 234 -11.55 8.63 -9.11
C GLN A 234 -10.91 8.45 -10.49
N ARG A 235 -9.99 7.49 -10.60
CA ARG A 235 -9.49 6.98 -11.87
C ARG A 235 -9.99 5.58 -12.05
N THR A 236 -10.55 5.32 -13.22
CA THR A 236 -10.97 3.99 -13.62
C THR A 236 -10.02 3.49 -14.70
N VAL A 237 -9.46 2.30 -14.49
CA VAL A 237 -8.64 1.54 -15.44
C VAL A 237 -9.50 0.41 -15.99
N ILE A 238 -9.56 0.29 -17.32
CA ILE A 238 -10.24 -0.82 -17.99
C ILE A 238 -9.19 -1.61 -18.78
N ILE A 239 -9.11 -2.92 -18.53
CA ILE A 239 -8.27 -3.88 -19.26
C ILE A 239 -9.21 -4.75 -20.12
N ASP A 240 -9.10 -4.62 -21.44
CA ASP A 240 -9.83 -5.47 -22.39
C ASP A 240 -8.97 -6.69 -22.74
N THR A 241 -9.54 -7.90 -22.60
CA THR A 241 -8.88 -9.17 -22.96
C THR A 241 -9.39 -9.77 -24.28
N GLY A 242 -10.26 -9.06 -25.00
CA GLY A 242 -10.96 -9.53 -26.20
C GLY A 242 -12.19 -10.36 -25.89
N ASN A 243 -12.09 -11.24 -24.90
CA ASN A 243 -13.24 -11.98 -24.41
C ASN A 243 -14.09 -11.13 -23.46
N ARG A 244 -13.46 -10.28 -22.64
CA ARG A 244 -14.10 -9.45 -21.62
C ARG A 244 -13.31 -8.18 -21.30
N LYS A 245 -14.03 -7.17 -20.83
CA LYS A 245 -13.47 -5.94 -20.24
C LYS A 245 -13.50 -6.04 -18.72
N HIS A 246 -12.35 -5.85 -18.09
CA HIS A 246 -12.18 -5.83 -16.65
C HIS A 246 -11.98 -4.39 -16.20
N GLN A 247 -12.65 -3.96 -15.14
CA GLN A 247 -12.57 -2.59 -14.63
C GLN A 247 -12.00 -2.56 -13.20
N TYR A 248 -11.14 -1.58 -12.94
CA TYR A 248 -10.57 -1.29 -11.63
C TYR A 248 -10.60 0.20 -11.35
N CYS A 249 -11.13 0.57 -10.19
CA CYS A 249 -11.25 1.96 -9.78
C CYS A 249 -10.29 2.27 -8.63
N SER A 250 -9.42 3.27 -8.79
CA SER A 250 -8.59 3.83 -7.74
C SER A 250 -9.00 5.26 -7.40
N ILE A 251 -9.13 5.56 -6.11
CA ILE A 251 -9.40 6.92 -5.62
C ILE A 251 -8.05 7.61 -5.38
N PHE A 252 -7.92 8.86 -5.82
CA PHE A 252 -6.69 9.62 -5.62
C PHE A 252 -6.98 11.09 -5.31
N PHE A 253 -6.01 11.75 -4.68
CA PHE A 253 -6.07 13.17 -4.37
C PHE A 253 -5.58 13.98 -5.57
N GLU A 254 -6.43 14.87 -6.09
CA GLU A 254 -6.02 15.89 -7.06
C GLU A 254 -5.96 17.25 -6.33
N ASN A 255 -4.80 17.54 -5.73
CA ASN A 255 -4.55 18.85 -5.10
C ASN A 255 -4.41 19.94 -6.17
N GLU A 256 -5.10 21.07 -6.02
CA GLU A 256 -5.07 22.21 -6.95
C GLU A 256 -3.65 22.77 -7.21
N THR A 257 -2.70 22.52 -6.31
CA THR A 257 -1.31 22.99 -6.40
C THR A 257 -0.28 21.91 -6.79
N ARG A 258 -0.68 20.64 -6.89
CA ARG A 258 0.18 19.50 -7.28
C ARG A 258 -0.57 18.57 -8.23
N THR A 259 -0.88 19.07 -9.41
CA THR A 259 -1.51 18.33 -10.52
C THR A 259 -0.52 17.59 -11.42
N GLU A 260 0.71 17.30 -10.96
CA GLU A 260 1.59 16.46 -11.77
C GLU A 260 1.14 15.01 -11.68
N TYR A 261 0.46 14.57 -12.74
CA TYR A 261 0.39 13.16 -13.14
C TYR A 261 1.71 12.49 -12.80
N ASN A 262 1.70 11.60 -11.81
CA ASN A 262 2.86 10.81 -11.45
C ASN A 262 2.73 9.46 -12.17
N PRO A 263 3.47 9.25 -13.28
CA PRO A 263 3.39 8.01 -14.05
C PRO A 263 3.69 6.79 -13.18
N LYS A 264 4.54 6.94 -12.14
CA LYS A 264 4.95 5.86 -11.25
C LYS A 264 3.78 5.35 -10.38
N ILE A 265 2.98 6.25 -9.79
CA ILE A 265 1.79 5.84 -9.02
C ILE A 265 0.79 5.13 -9.93
N PHE A 266 0.60 5.69 -11.12
CA PHE A 266 -0.30 5.11 -12.12
C PHE A 266 0.14 3.71 -12.57
N MET A 267 1.44 3.52 -12.78
CA MET A 267 2.05 2.23 -13.07
C MET A 267 1.72 1.18 -12.00
N TYR A 268 1.78 1.55 -10.73
CA TYR A 268 1.48 0.63 -9.63
C TYR A 268 0.01 0.23 -9.59
N ASP A 269 -0.92 1.14 -9.89
CA ASP A 269 -2.35 0.79 -9.98
C ASP A 269 -2.63 -0.26 -11.06
N ILE A 270 -2.01 -0.09 -12.23
CA ILE A 270 -2.15 -1.06 -13.33
C ILE A 270 -1.54 -2.41 -12.95
N LEU A 271 -0.33 -2.43 -12.39
CA LEU A 271 0.32 -3.68 -11.99
C LEU A 271 -0.48 -4.42 -10.91
N ARG A 272 -1.06 -3.70 -9.94
CA ARG A 272 -1.94 -4.28 -8.94
C ARG A 272 -3.15 -4.95 -9.59
N PHE A 273 -3.78 -4.29 -10.56
CA PHE A 273 -4.93 -4.85 -11.25
C PHE A 273 -4.57 -6.08 -12.11
N VAL A 274 -3.46 -6.02 -12.83
CA VAL A 274 -2.95 -7.16 -13.61
C VAL A 274 -2.61 -8.34 -12.70
N ASN A 275 -2.01 -8.09 -11.54
CA ASN A 275 -1.70 -9.14 -10.56
C ASN A 275 -2.93 -9.79 -9.96
N GLN A 276 -4.01 -9.02 -9.76
CA GLN A 276 -5.31 -9.59 -9.40
C GLN A 276 -5.73 -10.57 -10.50
N MET A 277 -5.80 -10.12 -11.76
CA MET A 277 -6.12 -11.01 -12.89
C MET A 277 -5.21 -12.24 -12.97
N LEU A 278 -3.90 -12.11 -12.78
CA LEU A 278 -2.98 -13.26 -12.75
C LEU A 278 -3.32 -14.27 -11.65
N ALA A 279 -3.80 -13.80 -10.49
CA ALA A 279 -4.33 -14.66 -9.45
C ALA A 279 -5.62 -15.38 -9.89
N ASP A 280 -6.52 -14.70 -10.61
CA ASP A 280 -7.76 -15.28 -11.17
C ASP A 280 -7.47 -16.47 -12.09
N PHE A 281 -6.37 -16.38 -12.83
CA PHE A 281 -5.89 -17.41 -13.75
C PHE A 281 -4.92 -18.40 -13.08
N ASN A 282 -4.87 -18.44 -11.74
CA ASN A 282 -4.04 -19.34 -10.93
C ASN A 282 -2.57 -19.36 -11.35
N ARG A 283 -2.02 -18.20 -11.73
CA ARG A 283 -0.61 -18.10 -12.09
C ARG A 283 0.25 -18.06 -10.83
N SER A 284 1.35 -18.81 -10.83
CA SER A 284 2.29 -18.90 -9.69
C SER A 284 3.27 -17.72 -9.59
N TYR A 285 3.13 -16.72 -10.46
CA TYR A 285 4.00 -15.55 -10.50
C TYR A 285 3.20 -14.26 -10.40
N ARG A 286 3.88 -13.18 -10.00
CA ARG A 286 3.35 -11.81 -9.97
C ARG A 286 4.33 -10.87 -10.67
N LEU A 287 3.80 -9.75 -11.15
CA LEU A 287 4.57 -8.65 -11.72
C LEU A 287 4.88 -7.63 -10.63
N THR A 288 6.14 -7.28 -10.48
CA THR A 288 6.62 -6.29 -9.51
C THR A 288 7.27 -5.13 -10.24
N GLY A 289 6.87 -3.91 -9.89
CA GLY A 289 7.50 -2.69 -10.36
C GLY A 289 8.70 -2.33 -9.47
N ILE A 290 9.89 -2.22 -10.06
CA ILE A 290 11.15 -1.86 -9.39
C ILE A 290 11.70 -0.59 -10.01
N SER A 291 12.16 0.33 -9.17
CA SER A 291 12.80 1.59 -9.57
C SER A 291 13.94 1.91 -8.62
N ASN A 292 14.89 2.75 -9.04
CA ASN A 292 15.87 3.29 -8.09
C ASN A 292 15.27 4.48 -7.30
N ASN A 293 15.91 4.78 -6.17
CA ASN A 293 15.70 5.99 -5.38
C ASN A 293 17.02 6.76 -5.23
N LEU A 294 17.86 6.72 -6.27
CA LEU A 294 19.17 7.37 -6.27
C LEU A 294 19.03 8.83 -6.69
N HIS A 295 19.72 9.72 -6.00
CA HIS A 295 19.68 11.15 -6.26
C HIS A 295 20.33 11.47 -7.62
N GLU A 296 19.56 12.08 -8.52
CA GLU A 296 19.95 12.32 -9.92
C GLU A 296 21.25 13.11 -10.07
N GLN A 297 21.57 13.97 -9.10
CA GLN A 297 22.81 14.74 -9.08
C GLN A 297 24.07 13.86 -8.97
N LEU A 298 24.01 12.75 -8.25
CA LEU A 298 25.10 11.78 -8.14
C LEU A 298 25.10 10.80 -9.32
N PHE A 299 23.91 10.46 -9.81
CA PHE A 299 23.71 9.44 -10.81
C PHE A 299 22.93 10.03 -11.99
N GLN A 300 23.57 10.84 -12.84
CA GLN A 300 22.89 11.56 -13.93
C GLN A 300 22.19 10.64 -14.95
N ASP A 301 22.69 9.41 -15.10
CA ASP A 301 22.09 8.35 -15.92
C ASP A 301 20.99 7.56 -15.19
N SER A 302 20.67 7.90 -13.93
CA SER A 302 19.66 7.21 -13.13
C SER A 302 18.23 7.56 -13.50
N LYS A 303 18.02 8.36 -14.56
CA LYS A 303 16.72 8.89 -15.02
C LYS A 303 15.69 7.78 -15.15
N SER A 304 14.96 7.62 -14.04
CA SER A 304 13.79 6.79 -13.76
C SER A 304 13.51 5.60 -14.69
N PRO A 305 14.44 4.64 -14.89
CA PRO A 305 14.03 3.38 -15.47
C PRO A 305 13.09 2.72 -14.46
N PHE A 306 11.92 2.32 -14.93
CA PHE A 306 10.96 1.53 -14.19
C PHE A 306 10.98 0.12 -14.77
N ALA A 307 11.51 -0.83 -14.00
CA ALA A 307 11.51 -2.23 -14.37
C ALA A 307 10.18 -2.87 -13.95
N ILE A 308 9.51 -3.55 -14.86
CA ILE A 308 8.44 -4.50 -14.57
C ILE A 308 9.05 -5.89 -14.64
N CYS A 309 9.09 -6.57 -13.50
CA CYS A 309 9.72 -7.87 -13.37
C CYS A 309 8.71 -8.93 -12.94
N ARG A 310 8.76 -10.07 -13.60
CA ARG A 310 7.99 -11.26 -13.26
C ARG A 310 8.75 -12.09 -12.22
N PHE A 311 8.17 -12.26 -11.04
CA PHE A 311 8.72 -13.09 -9.97
C PHE A 311 7.75 -14.19 -9.59
N ARG A 312 8.29 -15.38 -9.30
CA ARG A 312 7.57 -16.45 -8.64
C ARG A 312 7.76 -16.35 -7.14
N GLU A 313 6.96 -17.09 -6.38
CA GLU A 313 7.10 -17.16 -4.92
C GLU A 313 8.51 -17.64 -4.51
N GLU A 314 9.11 -18.56 -5.26
CA GLU A 314 10.46 -19.04 -5.01
C GLU A 314 11.54 -17.95 -5.20
N ASN A 315 11.19 -16.82 -5.81
CA ASN A 315 12.08 -15.66 -6.01
C ASN A 315 11.96 -14.60 -4.91
N ASN A 316 11.18 -14.83 -3.86
CA ASN A 316 11.02 -13.85 -2.78
C ASN A 316 12.37 -13.45 -2.17
N ASN A 317 13.30 -14.39 -2.07
CA ASN A 317 14.66 -14.12 -1.59
C ASN A 317 15.44 -13.09 -2.42
N VAL A 318 15.13 -12.87 -3.71
CA VAL A 318 15.73 -11.83 -4.55
C VAL A 318 15.24 -10.45 -4.13
N LEU A 319 14.00 -10.38 -3.67
CA LEU A 319 13.39 -9.16 -3.15
C LEU A 319 13.78 -8.95 -1.67
N ASP A 320 14.01 -10.03 -0.93
CA ASP A 320 14.43 -10.03 0.48
C ASP A 320 15.95 -9.96 0.68
N PHE A 321 16.76 -10.14 -0.38
CA PHE A 321 18.20 -10.39 -0.28
C PHE A 321 18.93 -9.35 0.57
N TYR A 322 18.47 -8.10 0.56
CA TYR A 322 18.80 -7.05 1.53
C TYR A 322 17.63 -6.07 1.60
N ASP A 323 17.46 -5.39 2.74
CA ASP A 323 16.52 -4.26 2.89
C ASP A 323 16.66 -3.33 1.67
N MET A 324 15.68 -3.35 0.78
CA MET A 324 15.74 -2.69 -0.53
C MET A 324 16.00 -1.18 -0.40
N GLN A 325 15.63 -0.58 0.74
CA GLN A 325 15.98 0.80 1.08
C GLN A 325 17.50 1.02 1.19
N GLN A 326 18.22 0.07 1.77
CA GLN A 326 19.69 0.11 1.90
C GLN A 326 20.40 0.02 0.54
N ARG A 327 19.75 -0.61 -0.45
CA ARG A 327 20.27 -0.70 -1.83
C ARG A 327 19.67 0.34 -2.79
N PHE A 328 18.97 1.34 -2.26
CA PHE A 328 18.35 2.42 -3.04
C PHE A 328 17.38 1.93 -4.11
N LEU A 329 16.72 0.79 -3.85
CA LEU A 329 15.66 0.25 -4.68
C LEU A 329 14.31 0.50 -3.99
N ILE A 330 13.34 0.99 -4.76
CA ILE A 330 11.94 0.99 -4.37
C ILE A 330 11.24 -0.03 -5.24
N HIS A 331 10.67 -1.03 -4.58
CA HIS A 331 9.65 -1.87 -5.16
C HIS A 331 8.33 -1.56 -4.46
N THR A 332 7.23 -1.70 -5.18
CA THR A 332 5.93 -1.79 -4.53
C THR A 332 5.55 -3.25 -4.65
N PHE A 333 5.74 -3.98 -3.55
CA PHE A 333 5.10 -5.28 -3.43
C PHE A 333 3.60 -5.00 -3.63
N SER A 334 2.97 -5.75 -4.53
CA SER A 334 1.65 -6.26 -4.18
C SER A 334 1.99 -7.41 -3.23
N PRO A 335 2.00 -7.21 -1.90
CA PRO A 335 2.27 -8.29 -0.98
C PRO A 335 1.30 -9.41 -1.33
N LEU A 336 1.78 -10.64 -1.26
CA LEU A 336 0.91 -11.81 -1.15
C LEU A 336 -0.13 -11.65 -0.01
N LEU A 337 0.08 -10.68 0.88
CA LEU A 337 -0.72 -10.33 2.06
C LEU A 337 -1.65 -9.10 1.92
N TYR A 338 -1.61 -8.29 0.84
CA TYR A 338 -2.74 -7.36 0.65
C TYR A 338 -3.94 -8.22 0.23
N LYS A 339 -5.04 -8.14 0.98
CA LYS A 339 -6.36 -8.59 0.50
C LYS A 339 -6.63 -7.80 -0.78
N SER A 340 -6.22 -8.40 -1.90
CA SER A 340 -6.54 -7.89 -3.22
C SER A 340 -8.05 -7.90 -3.33
N PRO A 341 -8.64 -6.95 -4.06
CA PRO A 341 -10.05 -7.06 -4.35
C PRO A 341 -10.38 -8.44 -4.90
N LEU A 342 -11.58 -8.93 -4.60
CA LEU A 342 -12.05 -10.19 -5.13
C LEU A 342 -11.93 -10.15 -6.64
N SER A 343 -11.25 -11.16 -7.13
CA SER A 343 -11.25 -11.50 -8.55
C SER A 343 -12.67 -11.69 -9.09
N TYR A 344 -12.80 -11.54 -10.40
CA TYR A 344 -14.04 -11.87 -11.07
C TYR A 344 -14.42 -13.35 -10.89
N THR A 345 -13.45 -14.26 -10.95
CA THR A 345 -13.68 -15.70 -10.76
C THR A 345 -14.17 -16.01 -9.36
N HIS A 346 -13.60 -15.39 -8.33
CA HIS A 346 -14.05 -15.57 -6.94
C HIS A 346 -15.42 -14.94 -6.72
N ILE A 347 -15.71 -13.79 -7.36
CA ILE A 347 -17.04 -13.18 -7.37
C ILE A 347 -18.06 -14.15 -8.01
N GLN A 348 -17.76 -14.73 -9.18
CA GLN A 348 -18.63 -15.72 -9.84
C GLN A 348 -18.83 -16.98 -9.01
N TYR A 349 -17.75 -17.50 -8.44
CA TYR A 349 -17.77 -18.67 -7.58
C TYR A 349 -18.67 -18.42 -6.36
N ALA A 350 -18.47 -17.30 -5.67
CA ALA A 350 -19.31 -16.89 -4.55
C ALA A 350 -20.77 -16.77 -4.97
N PHE A 351 -21.09 -16.07 -6.06
CA PHE A 351 -22.47 -15.95 -6.53
C PHE A 351 -23.12 -17.27 -6.89
N TYR A 352 -22.41 -18.15 -7.59
CA TYR A 352 -22.92 -19.47 -7.91
C TYR A 352 -23.32 -20.22 -6.64
N HIS A 353 -22.48 -20.21 -5.61
CA HIS A 353 -22.74 -20.91 -4.36
C HIS A 353 -23.82 -20.23 -3.50
N ILE A 354 -23.87 -18.90 -3.45
CA ILE A 354 -24.92 -18.13 -2.77
C ILE A 354 -26.29 -18.38 -3.43
N LYS A 355 -26.36 -18.39 -4.76
CA LYS A 355 -27.58 -18.74 -5.50
C LYS A 355 -27.97 -20.19 -5.29
N LYS A 356 -27.00 -21.12 -5.36
CA LYS A 356 -27.23 -22.56 -5.25
C LYS A 356 -27.74 -23.01 -3.89
N CYS A 357 -27.30 -22.37 -2.79
CA CYS A 357 -27.83 -22.66 -1.47
C CYS A 357 -29.19 -21.98 -1.20
N GLY A 358 -29.73 -21.25 -2.17
CA GLY A 358 -31.08 -20.71 -2.10
C GLY A 358 -31.21 -19.41 -1.31
N LEU A 359 -30.10 -18.74 -1.00
CA LEU A 359 -30.15 -17.48 -0.28
C LEU A 359 -30.70 -16.31 -1.10
N LEU A 360 -30.84 -16.49 -2.42
CA LEU A 360 -31.36 -15.47 -3.33
C LEU A 360 -32.77 -15.79 -3.82
N PHE A 361 -33.46 -16.76 -3.23
CA PHE A 361 -34.78 -17.20 -3.72
C PHE A 361 -35.88 -16.16 -3.57
N HIS A 362 -35.69 -15.14 -2.72
CA HIS A 362 -36.60 -14.00 -2.60
C HIS A 362 -36.48 -13.00 -3.74
N LEU A 363 -35.39 -13.06 -4.53
CA LEU A 363 -35.15 -12.14 -5.64
C LEU A 363 -35.67 -12.73 -6.95
N GLY A 364 -36.34 -11.88 -7.75
CA GLY A 364 -36.74 -12.26 -9.11
C GLY A 364 -35.56 -12.29 -10.07
N ASP A 365 -35.69 -13.04 -11.17
CA ASP A 365 -34.62 -13.18 -12.17
C ASP A 365 -34.16 -11.83 -12.75
N GLU A 366 -35.08 -10.89 -13.05
CA GLU A 366 -34.73 -9.56 -13.55
C GLU A 366 -33.91 -8.72 -12.55
N GLN A 367 -34.21 -8.84 -11.25
CA GLN A 367 -33.45 -8.16 -10.19
C GLN A 367 -32.05 -8.77 -10.07
N LEU A 368 -31.96 -10.10 -10.14
CA LEU A 368 -30.69 -10.80 -10.14
C LEU A 368 -29.83 -10.41 -11.35
N ASP A 369 -30.40 -10.37 -12.55
CA ASP A 369 -29.65 -9.98 -13.75
C ASP A 369 -29.14 -8.54 -13.66
N THR A 370 -29.96 -7.63 -13.13
CA THR A 370 -29.55 -6.23 -12.90
C THR A 370 -28.40 -6.15 -11.92
N ILE A 371 -28.54 -6.76 -10.74
CA ILE A 371 -27.51 -6.81 -9.70
C ILE A 371 -26.22 -7.41 -10.26
N MET A 372 -26.30 -8.53 -10.95
CA MET A 372 -25.16 -9.22 -11.54
C MET A 372 -24.46 -8.36 -12.61
N SER A 373 -25.19 -7.53 -13.34
CA SER A 373 -24.59 -6.61 -14.31
C SER A 373 -23.80 -5.48 -13.66
N ASP A 374 -24.21 -5.04 -12.47
CA ASP A 374 -23.59 -3.93 -11.74
C ASP A 374 -22.47 -4.38 -10.81
N VAL A 375 -22.54 -5.61 -10.33
CA VAL A 375 -21.57 -6.16 -9.38
C VAL A 375 -20.15 -6.10 -9.96
N TYR A 376 -19.99 -6.42 -11.24
CA TYR A 376 -18.68 -6.43 -11.89
C TYR A 376 -18.13 -5.03 -12.20
N LYS A 377 -18.89 -3.98 -11.92
CA LYS A 377 -18.44 -2.57 -12.05
C LYS A 377 -17.81 -2.04 -10.76
N ASN A 378 -17.95 -2.77 -9.64
CA ASN A 378 -17.48 -2.36 -8.33
C ASN A 378 -16.29 -3.20 -7.84
N THR A 379 -15.54 -2.64 -6.91
CA THR A 379 -14.41 -3.29 -6.26
C THR A 379 -14.85 -3.85 -4.90
N TYR A 380 -14.71 -5.16 -4.69
CA TYR A 380 -15.02 -5.82 -3.42
C TYR A 380 -13.73 -6.27 -2.76
N SER A 381 -13.52 -6.02 -1.47
CA SER A 381 -12.27 -6.41 -0.80
C SER A 381 -12.33 -7.82 -0.21
N ASN A 382 -13.52 -8.37 -0.03
CA ASN A 382 -13.75 -9.70 0.54
C ASN A 382 -15.12 -10.27 0.11
N ILE A 383 -15.30 -11.60 0.21
CA ILE A 383 -16.54 -12.30 -0.19
C ILE A 383 -17.75 -11.76 0.57
N ARG A 384 -17.55 -11.31 1.82
CA ARG A 384 -18.62 -10.77 2.64
C ARG A 384 -19.24 -9.51 2.03
N ASP A 385 -18.46 -8.67 1.37
CA ASP A 385 -18.97 -7.47 0.69
C ASP A 385 -19.96 -7.82 -0.44
N LEU A 386 -19.91 -9.05 -0.97
CA LEU A 386 -20.86 -9.52 -1.98
C LEU A 386 -22.25 -9.80 -1.39
N PHE A 387 -22.36 -10.12 -0.10
CA PHE A 387 -23.68 -10.30 0.53
C PHE A 387 -24.44 -8.98 0.63
N ASP A 388 -23.73 -7.87 0.82
CA ASP A 388 -24.32 -6.53 0.93
C ASP A 388 -24.85 -6.00 -0.42
N VAL A 389 -24.48 -6.64 -1.54
CA VAL A 389 -24.98 -6.26 -2.86
C VAL A 389 -26.44 -6.67 -3.02
N PHE A 390 -26.86 -7.74 -2.37
CA PHE A 390 -28.22 -8.26 -2.48
C PHE A 390 -29.14 -7.58 -1.47
N PRO A 391 -30.31 -7.09 -1.91
CA PRO A 391 -31.27 -6.52 -0.98
C PRO A 391 -31.81 -7.58 -0.02
N ASP A 392 -32.09 -7.14 1.21
CA ASP A 392 -32.63 -7.98 2.29
C ASP A 392 -31.80 -9.22 2.59
N MET A 393 -30.47 -9.12 2.41
CA MET A 393 -29.56 -10.22 2.67
C MET A 393 -28.78 -10.07 3.98
N THR A 394 -28.31 -8.85 4.28
CA THR A 394 -27.53 -8.57 5.50
C THR A 394 -28.25 -7.57 6.40
N ALA A 395 -28.21 -7.82 7.71
CA ALA A 395 -28.67 -6.88 8.73
C ALA A 395 -27.46 -6.28 9.45
N PHE A 396 -27.46 -4.96 9.61
CA PHE A 396 -26.35 -4.24 10.24
C PHE A 396 -26.74 -3.77 11.65
N ALA A 397 -25.88 -4.05 12.63
CA ALA A 397 -25.98 -3.46 13.96
C ALA A 397 -24.82 -2.46 14.13
N SER A 398 -25.12 -1.18 14.35
CA SER A 398 -24.07 -0.18 14.60
C SER A 398 -23.54 -0.30 16.02
N HIS A 399 -22.24 -0.10 16.21
CA HIS A 399 -21.58 -0.04 17.54
C HIS A 399 -21.66 1.34 18.19
N MET A 400 -21.96 2.38 17.41
CA MET A 400 -21.98 3.78 17.86
C MET A 400 -23.37 4.38 17.73
N ILE A 401 -23.79 5.13 18.76
CA ILE A 401 -25.09 5.79 18.80
C ILE A 401 -24.92 7.30 18.92
N ASN A 402 -25.64 8.05 18.10
CA ASN A 402 -25.87 9.48 18.27
C ASN A 402 -27.24 9.77 18.88
N ALA A 403 -27.37 10.92 19.55
CA ALA A 403 -28.62 11.36 20.14
C ALA A 403 -29.78 11.30 19.12
N GLY A 404 -30.87 10.64 19.51
CA GLY A 404 -32.07 10.47 18.70
C GLY A 404 -32.06 9.27 17.73
N GLN A 405 -30.95 8.55 17.58
CA GLN A 405 -30.92 7.31 16.79
C GLN A 405 -31.58 6.14 17.52
N LYS A 406 -32.14 5.21 16.73
CA LYS A 406 -32.82 3.99 17.23
C LYS A 406 -32.18 2.72 16.63
N PRO A 407 -30.90 2.45 16.95
CA PRO A 407 -30.12 1.37 16.36
C PRO A 407 -30.74 -0.01 16.58
N TYR A 408 -31.41 -0.27 17.71
CA TYR A 408 -31.99 -1.58 17.98
C TYR A 408 -33.27 -1.78 17.19
N ARG A 409 -34.11 -0.75 17.10
CA ARG A 409 -35.27 -0.77 16.22
C ARG A 409 -34.85 -1.02 14.78
N ASP A 410 -33.85 -0.30 14.30
CA ASP A 410 -33.43 -0.42 12.90
C ASP A 410 -32.82 -1.80 12.63
N PHE A 411 -32.03 -2.34 13.56
CA PHE A 411 -31.50 -3.70 13.47
C PHE A 411 -32.59 -4.77 13.51
N LEU A 412 -33.52 -4.72 14.47
CA LEU A 412 -34.62 -5.69 14.59
C LEU A 412 -35.56 -5.64 13.37
N LEU A 413 -35.80 -4.45 12.81
CA LEU A 413 -36.54 -4.32 11.55
C LEU A 413 -35.76 -4.92 10.37
N ALA A 414 -34.46 -4.68 10.28
CA ALA A 414 -33.62 -5.34 9.26
C ALA A 414 -33.67 -6.88 9.40
N LEU A 415 -33.71 -7.41 10.62
CA LEU A 415 -33.89 -8.84 10.85
C LEU A 415 -35.26 -9.38 10.37
N ASN A 416 -36.32 -8.58 10.43
CA ASN A 416 -37.61 -8.98 9.82
C ASN A 416 -37.47 -9.17 8.30
N HIS A 417 -36.70 -8.30 7.65
CA HIS A 417 -36.47 -8.37 6.21
C HIS A 417 -35.63 -9.59 5.83
N ILE A 418 -34.46 -9.76 6.46
CA ILE A 418 -33.53 -10.85 6.10
C ILE A 418 -33.99 -12.23 6.57
N SER A 419 -34.94 -12.31 7.51
CA SER A 419 -35.49 -13.59 7.97
C SER A 419 -36.66 -14.09 7.12
N HIS A 420 -37.10 -13.31 6.13
CA HIS A 420 -38.17 -13.65 5.19
C HIS A 420 -39.44 -14.19 5.88
N GLY A 421 -39.82 -13.58 7.01
CA GLY A 421 -41.03 -13.92 7.76
C GLY A 421 -40.87 -14.97 8.86
N VAL A 422 -39.67 -15.50 9.08
CA VAL A 422 -39.40 -16.39 10.23
C VAL A 422 -39.39 -15.61 11.53
N LEU A 423 -38.76 -14.43 11.53
CA LEU A 423 -38.78 -13.50 12.67
C LEU A 423 -39.73 -12.34 12.35
N ASN A 424 -40.53 -11.97 13.34
CA ASN A 424 -41.39 -10.79 13.25
C ASN A 424 -41.33 -10.00 14.56
N PHE A 425 -40.43 -9.02 14.57
CA PHE A 425 -40.23 -8.05 15.63
C PHE A 425 -41.24 -6.90 15.48
N THR A 426 -42.02 -6.69 16.53
CA THR A 426 -43.06 -5.65 16.64
C THR A 426 -42.97 -4.99 18.01
N GLU A 427 -43.70 -3.89 18.22
CA GLU A 427 -43.71 -3.17 19.52
C GLU A 427 -42.30 -2.85 20.06
N ILE A 428 -41.39 -2.45 19.16
CA ILE A 428 -39.98 -2.22 19.50
C ILE A 428 -39.80 -0.84 20.15
N SER A 429 -39.22 -0.85 21.35
CA SER A 429 -38.79 0.32 22.10
C SER A 429 -37.32 0.19 22.46
N ASP A 430 -36.50 1.11 21.95
CA ASP A 430 -35.06 1.12 22.22
C ASP A 430 -34.72 1.65 23.62
N GLY A 431 -35.61 2.43 24.25
CA GLY A 431 -35.39 3.05 25.55
C GLY A 431 -34.22 4.04 25.64
N ILE A 432 -33.44 4.20 24.57
CA ILE A 432 -32.25 5.08 24.54
C ILE A 432 -32.67 6.51 24.89
N PRO A 433 -31.99 7.17 25.86
CA PRO A 433 -32.27 8.56 26.21
C PRO A 433 -32.15 9.48 25.00
N GLY A 434 -33.10 10.41 24.85
CA GLY A 434 -33.10 11.38 23.73
C GLY A 434 -31.88 12.31 23.70
N GLN A 435 -31.16 12.45 24.82
CA GLN A 435 -29.93 13.24 24.95
C GLN A 435 -28.92 12.51 25.85
N PHE A 436 -27.69 12.36 25.38
CA PHE A 436 -26.54 11.82 26.12
C PHE A 436 -25.22 12.34 25.52
N ASN A 437 -24.13 12.29 26.28
CA ASN A 437 -22.79 12.71 25.88
C ASN A 437 -21.75 11.59 26.12
N PHE A 438 -20.50 11.79 25.70
CA PHE A 438 -19.42 10.80 25.85
C PHE A 438 -19.11 10.38 27.30
N GLY A 439 -19.54 11.16 28.31
CA GLY A 439 -19.38 10.83 29.73
C GLY A 439 -20.65 10.28 30.38
N THR A 440 -21.71 10.04 29.62
CA THR A 440 -22.99 9.57 30.16
C THR A 440 -22.91 8.07 30.40
N ALA A 441 -23.04 7.67 31.67
CA ALA A 441 -23.37 6.31 32.06
C ALA A 441 -24.87 6.28 32.39
N ALA A 442 -25.65 5.53 31.62
CA ALA A 442 -27.11 5.46 31.80
C ALA A 442 -27.62 4.05 31.55
N THR A 443 -28.47 3.55 32.44
CA THR A 443 -29.20 2.30 32.23
C THR A 443 -30.54 2.62 31.55
N PHE A 444 -30.88 1.90 30.49
CA PHE A 444 -32.13 2.03 29.76
C PHE A 444 -32.72 0.67 29.39
N LYS A 445 -34.02 0.64 29.07
CA LYS A 445 -34.77 -0.59 28.78
C LYS A 445 -35.06 -0.73 27.30
N ILE A 446 -34.61 -1.83 26.73
CA ILE A 446 -35.02 -2.25 25.39
C ILE A 446 -36.14 -3.26 25.53
N SER A 447 -37.23 -3.06 24.80
CA SER A 447 -38.31 -4.04 24.74
C SER A 447 -38.81 -4.24 23.32
N PHE A 448 -39.29 -5.45 23.04
CA PHE A 448 -39.88 -5.81 21.75
C PHE A 448 -40.75 -7.06 21.89
N LYS A 449 -41.62 -7.29 20.91
CA LYS A 449 -42.31 -8.58 20.71
C LYS A 449 -41.72 -9.31 19.52
N CYS A 450 -41.31 -10.56 19.70
CA CYS A 450 -40.94 -11.45 18.60
C CYS A 450 -42.01 -12.52 18.42
N ASN A 451 -42.69 -12.53 17.27
CA ASN A 451 -43.76 -13.50 16.96
C ASN A 451 -44.82 -13.61 18.09
N GLY A 452 -45.15 -12.48 18.72
CA GLY A 452 -46.14 -12.38 19.80
C GLY A 452 -45.58 -12.55 21.22
N ASN A 453 -44.35 -13.04 21.39
CA ASN A 453 -43.70 -13.18 22.71
C ASN A 453 -42.99 -11.88 23.11
N TYR A 454 -43.25 -11.39 24.32
CA TYR A 454 -42.65 -10.17 24.85
C TYR A 454 -41.27 -10.43 25.44
N HIS A 455 -40.32 -9.55 25.10
CA HIS A 455 -38.96 -9.55 25.60
C HIS A 455 -38.59 -8.16 26.09
N GLU A 456 -37.88 -8.08 27.21
CA GLU A 456 -37.39 -6.84 27.80
C GLU A 456 -36.01 -7.09 28.42
N LEU A 457 -35.10 -6.14 28.21
CA LEU A 457 -33.73 -6.18 28.71
C LEU A 457 -33.31 -4.80 29.23
N ASP A 458 -32.59 -4.80 30.35
CA ASP A 458 -31.86 -3.63 30.85
C ASP A 458 -30.49 -3.54 30.17
N TYR A 459 -30.11 -2.34 29.74
CA TYR A 459 -28.84 -2.05 29.07
C TYR A 459 -28.13 -0.86 29.69
N ASP A 460 -26.82 -0.98 29.83
CA ASP A 460 -25.96 0.12 30.22
C ASP A 460 -25.32 0.77 28.99
N LEU A 461 -25.51 2.07 28.86
CA LEU A 461 -24.76 2.92 27.94
C LEU A 461 -23.45 3.34 28.64
N ILE A 462 -22.30 3.04 28.04
CA ILE A 462 -20.99 3.53 28.51
C ILE A 462 -20.40 4.40 27.40
N GLY A 463 -20.54 5.71 27.54
CA GLY A 463 -20.14 6.67 26.50
C GLY A 463 -21.13 6.72 25.33
N LYS A 464 -20.64 6.54 24.08
CA LYS A 464 -21.47 6.43 22.87
C LYS A 464 -21.51 5.01 22.29
N GLU A 465 -20.81 4.08 22.93
CA GLU A 465 -20.74 2.68 22.53
C GLU A 465 -21.71 1.87 23.40
N PHE A 466 -22.29 0.82 22.82
CA PHE A 466 -23.11 -0.13 23.54
C PHE A 466 -22.72 -1.55 23.16
N ASN A 467 -22.98 -2.49 24.06
CA ASN A 467 -22.61 -3.89 23.88
C ASN A 467 -23.66 -4.63 23.02
N ASP A 468 -23.52 -4.52 21.70
CA ASP A 468 -24.36 -5.19 20.71
C ASP A 468 -24.39 -6.73 20.86
N LYS A 469 -23.33 -7.32 21.44
CA LYS A 469 -23.24 -8.76 21.70
C LYS A 469 -24.40 -9.26 22.56
N ILE A 470 -24.90 -8.48 23.52
CA ILE A 470 -25.99 -8.92 24.40
C ILE A 470 -27.31 -9.08 23.60
N ILE A 471 -27.60 -8.19 22.62
CA ILE A 471 -28.79 -8.32 21.77
C ILE A 471 -28.62 -9.49 20.82
N TYR A 472 -27.43 -9.63 20.24
CA TYR A 472 -27.11 -10.78 19.41
C TYR A 472 -27.31 -12.10 20.15
N TYR A 473 -26.84 -12.21 21.40
CA TYR A 473 -27.05 -13.40 22.24
C TYR A 473 -28.52 -13.66 22.51
N LEU A 474 -29.32 -12.64 22.88
CA LEU A 474 -30.75 -12.81 23.12
C LEU A 474 -31.47 -13.30 21.86
N ILE A 475 -31.21 -12.67 20.71
CA ILE A 475 -31.85 -13.05 19.44
C ILE A 475 -31.46 -14.47 19.06
N ASN A 476 -30.19 -14.83 19.23
CA ASN A 476 -29.75 -16.21 19.02
C ASN A 476 -30.41 -17.20 19.98
N GLU A 477 -30.64 -16.85 21.24
CA GLU A 477 -31.40 -17.69 22.15
C GLU A 477 -32.85 -17.87 21.68
N ILE A 478 -33.51 -16.82 21.22
CA ILE A 478 -34.87 -16.89 20.66
C ILE A 478 -34.89 -17.84 19.46
N ILE A 479 -33.93 -17.68 18.54
CA ILE A 479 -33.78 -18.55 17.37
C ILE A 479 -33.52 -20.00 17.80
N GLN A 480 -32.59 -20.26 18.72
CA GLN A 480 -32.28 -21.62 19.17
C GLN A 480 -33.47 -22.30 19.86
N LYS A 481 -34.26 -21.56 20.63
CA LYS A 481 -35.42 -22.10 21.38
C LYS A 481 -36.63 -22.36 20.48
N GLN A 482 -36.87 -21.50 19.48
CA GLN A 482 -38.14 -21.50 18.71
C GLN A 482 -37.97 -21.89 17.24
N TYR A 483 -36.77 -21.74 16.67
CA TYR A 483 -36.45 -21.87 15.25
C TYR A 483 -35.16 -22.67 15.04
N ASN A 484 -35.11 -23.88 15.58
CA ASN A 484 -33.89 -24.70 15.68
C ASN A 484 -33.23 -25.07 14.33
N GLU A 485 -33.93 -24.92 13.20
CA GLU A 485 -33.39 -25.11 11.85
C GLU A 485 -32.63 -23.88 11.32
N TYR A 486 -32.82 -22.73 11.95
CA TYR A 486 -32.27 -21.44 11.55
C TYR A 486 -31.16 -20.98 12.49
N GLN A 487 -30.32 -20.08 12.00
CA GLN A 487 -29.23 -19.45 12.73
C GLN A 487 -29.02 -18.02 12.24
N LEU A 488 -28.64 -17.15 13.17
CA LEU A 488 -28.09 -15.84 12.86
C LEU A 488 -26.56 -15.92 12.94
N ILE A 489 -25.89 -15.65 11.84
CA ILE A 489 -24.43 -15.70 11.72
C ILE A 489 -23.91 -14.28 11.69
N GLN A 490 -22.94 -13.98 12.55
CA GLN A 490 -22.14 -12.77 12.42
C GLN A 490 -21.07 -12.97 11.35
N LEU A 491 -21.08 -12.14 10.32
CA LEU A 491 -20.08 -12.16 9.26
C LEU A 491 -18.82 -11.42 9.73
N ALA A 492 -17.64 -12.01 9.50
CA ALA A 492 -16.37 -11.35 9.78
C ALA A 492 -16.30 -10.00 9.05
N ASN A 493 -15.99 -8.92 9.77
CA ASN A 493 -15.82 -7.61 9.18
C ASN A 493 -14.64 -6.85 9.79
N ASN A 494 -14.05 -5.96 9.01
CA ASN A 494 -12.95 -5.10 9.45
C ASN A 494 -13.46 -3.73 9.94
N SER A 495 -14.78 -3.59 10.12
CA SER A 495 -15.38 -2.30 10.48
C SER A 495 -15.51 -2.19 11.99
N HIS A 496 -14.86 -1.19 12.58
CA HIS A 496 -15.07 -0.85 13.98
C HIS A 496 -16.44 -0.17 14.23
N GLN A 497 -17.25 0.09 13.20
CA GLN A 497 -18.46 0.91 13.31
C GLN A 497 -19.76 0.11 13.33
N TYR A 498 -19.78 -1.10 12.78
CA TYR A 498 -20.97 -1.94 12.73
C TYR A 498 -20.60 -3.41 12.62
N ASN A 499 -21.50 -4.30 13.07
CA ASN A 499 -21.50 -5.73 12.79
C ASN A 499 -22.52 -6.05 11.68
N ALA A 500 -22.19 -7.03 10.84
CA ALA A 500 -23.08 -7.50 9.78
C ALA A 500 -23.53 -8.94 10.06
N TYR A 501 -24.82 -9.20 9.89
CA TYR A 501 -25.44 -10.48 10.21
C TYR A 501 -26.19 -11.06 9.02
N LEU A 502 -26.13 -12.38 8.90
CA LEU A 502 -26.82 -13.19 7.90
C LEU A 502 -27.75 -14.17 8.61
N PHE A 503 -29.01 -14.26 8.20
CA PHE A 503 -29.98 -15.21 8.72
C PHE A 503 -30.14 -16.36 7.74
N VAL A 504 -29.79 -17.58 8.15
CA VAL A 504 -29.75 -18.75 7.27
C VAL A 504 -30.28 -20.00 7.96
N THR A 505 -30.59 -21.02 7.19
CA THR A 505 -30.75 -22.38 7.72
C THR A 505 -29.40 -22.98 8.10
N LYS A 506 -29.38 -23.94 9.02
CA LYS A 506 -28.17 -24.72 9.36
C LYS A 506 -27.56 -25.38 8.12
N GLN A 507 -28.39 -25.91 7.22
CA GLN A 507 -27.92 -26.52 5.98
C GLN A 507 -27.25 -25.51 5.04
N GLN A 508 -27.82 -24.31 4.90
CA GLN A 508 -27.22 -23.22 4.12
C GLN A 508 -25.87 -22.81 4.70
N ARG A 509 -25.78 -22.69 6.03
CA ARG A 509 -24.53 -22.40 6.72
C ARG A 509 -23.46 -23.43 6.45
N GLU A 510 -23.75 -24.71 6.73
CA GLU A 510 -22.81 -25.82 6.54
C GLU A 510 -22.32 -25.87 5.08
N TYR A 511 -23.22 -25.61 4.13
CA TYR A 511 -22.86 -25.52 2.73
C TYR A 511 -21.89 -24.37 2.43
N LEU A 512 -22.18 -23.16 2.90
CA LEU A 512 -21.34 -21.98 2.66
C LEU A 512 -19.96 -22.10 3.33
N GLU A 513 -19.89 -22.69 4.52
CA GLU A 513 -18.63 -23.01 5.21
C GLU A 513 -17.82 -24.03 4.39
N SER A 514 -18.45 -25.11 3.93
CA SER A 514 -17.77 -26.15 3.12
C SER A 514 -17.21 -25.62 1.80
N MET A 515 -17.84 -24.60 1.24
CA MET A 515 -17.43 -23.95 -0.01
C MET A 515 -16.52 -22.73 0.23
N LYS A 516 -16.21 -22.41 1.50
CA LYS A 516 -15.41 -21.26 1.94
C LYS A 516 -15.93 -19.91 1.42
N ILE A 517 -17.24 -19.75 1.44
CA ILE A 517 -17.94 -18.49 1.11
C ILE A 517 -18.13 -17.62 2.37
N ILE A 518 -18.12 -18.22 3.55
CA ILE A 518 -18.14 -17.51 4.84
C ILE A 518 -16.97 -17.96 5.72
N GLU A 519 -16.34 -17.00 6.40
CA GLU A 519 -15.41 -17.21 7.50
C GLU A 519 -16.10 -16.78 8.80
N ILE A 520 -15.96 -17.58 9.86
CA ILE A 520 -16.65 -17.36 11.13
C ILE A 520 -15.69 -16.68 12.09
N ASP A 521 -16.06 -15.49 12.58
CA ASP A 521 -15.46 -14.95 13.79
C ASP A 521 -15.97 -15.76 14.99
N HIS A 522 -15.09 -16.54 15.62
CA HIS A 522 -15.41 -17.13 16.92
C HIS A 522 -15.50 -16.00 17.95
N PRO A 523 -16.65 -15.81 18.63
CA PRO A 523 -16.77 -14.79 19.66
C PRO A 523 -15.93 -15.22 20.87
N GLY A 524 -14.65 -14.84 20.86
CA GLY A 524 -13.69 -15.22 21.91
C GLY A 524 -12.20 -14.98 21.61
N PHE A 525 -11.79 -14.72 20.37
CA PHE A 525 -10.38 -14.51 20.04
C PHE A 525 -10.14 -13.16 19.36
N HIS A 526 -9.81 -12.14 20.16
CA HIS A 526 -8.96 -11.06 19.66
C HIS A 526 -7.51 -11.53 19.78
N GLY A 527 -6.92 -11.94 18.66
CA GLY A 527 -5.49 -12.20 18.59
C GLY A 527 -5.08 -13.16 17.48
N SER A 528 -4.12 -12.70 16.69
CA SER A 528 -3.19 -13.45 15.84
C SER A 528 -3.73 -14.22 14.62
N PHE A 529 -3.35 -13.71 13.45
CA PHE A 529 -2.69 -14.38 12.32
C PHE A 529 -2.99 -15.86 11.99
N ILE A 530 -2.94 -16.12 10.67
CA ILE A 530 -2.78 -17.41 9.94
C ILE A 530 -4.14 -18.13 9.72
N SER A 531 -4.55 -18.55 8.51
CA SER A 531 -3.81 -19.40 7.56
C SER A 531 -4.17 -19.22 6.09
N ASN A 532 -3.12 -19.17 5.28
CA ASN A 532 -3.12 -19.62 3.89
C ASN A 532 -3.53 -21.10 3.87
N ASP A 533 -4.68 -21.40 3.27
CA ASP A 533 -4.96 -22.67 2.59
C ASP A 533 -6.29 -22.52 1.84
N LEU A 534 -6.21 -21.87 0.68
CA LEU A 534 -6.84 -22.31 -0.58
C LEU A 534 -6.30 -21.56 -1.78
#